data_AF-A0A7V4PLL3-F1
#
_entry.id   AF-A0A7V4PLL3-F1
#
_cell.length_a   1.000
_cell.length_b   1.000
_cell.length_c   1.000
_cell.angle_alpha   90.00
_cell.angle_beta   90.00
_cell.angle_gamma   90.00
#
_symmetry.space_group_name_H-M   'P 1'
#
loop_
_entity.id
_entity.type
_entity.pdbx_description
1 polymer ?
#
loop_
_entity_poly.entity_id
_entity_poly.type
_entity_poly.pdbx_seq_one_letter_code
_entity_poly.pdbx_strand_id
1 'polypeptide(L)'
;MPIYEYQCEECGRVSEFFILKSDEAFIPQCKRCKSKKMSRILSRVRVIRSEESRLESLADPSKWGDFDERDPKSMARWMKRMGKELGEEMGEDVDQMVEEAMEEEMASKSEEETEE
;
A
#
# COMPACT_ATOMS: atom_id res chain seq x y z
N MET A 1 17.51 20.61 -9.07
CA MET A 1 18.54 19.62 -8.71
C MET A 1 17.90 18.24 -8.65
N PRO A 2 18.01 17.41 -9.70
CA PRO A 2 17.35 16.11 -9.70
C PRO A 2 18.15 15.10 -8.86
N ILE A 3 17.51 14.60 -7.80
CA ILE A 3 17.98 13.46 -7.02
C ILE A 3 17.20 12.25 -7.50
N TYR A 4 17.90 11.16 -7.82
CA TYR A 4 17.29 9.92 -8.26
C TYR A 4 17.61 8.79 -7.30
N GLU A 5 16.62 7.94 -7.07
CA GLU A 5 16.78 6.74 -6.24
C GLU A 5 16.97 5.51 -7.14
N TYR A 6 17.90 4.66 -6.76
CA TYR A 6 18.17 3.39 -7.43
C TYR A 6 18.19 2.25 -6.41
N GLN A 7 17.56 1.14 -6.75
CA GLN A 7 17.59 -0.09 -5.98
C GLN A 7 18.59 -1.07 -6.61
N CYS A 8 19.46 -1.65 -5.78
CA CYS A 8 20.36 -2.70 -6.22
C CYS A 8 19.62 -4.04 -6.31
N GLU A 9 19.71 -4.72 -7.45
CA GLU A 9 19.06 -6.01 -7.68
C GLU A 9 19.70 -7.17 -6.90
N GLU A 10 20.95 -7.01 -6.44
CA GLU A 10 21.67 -8.07 -5.72
C GLU A 10 21.49 -8.01 -4.20
N CYS A 11 21.50 -6.81 -3.62
CA CYS A 11 21.43 -6.65 -2.16
C CYS A 11 20.20 -5.88 -1.66
N GLY A 12 19.32 -5.45 -2.57
CA GLY A 12 18.05 -4.77 -2.28
C GLY A 12 18.18 -3.35 -1.71
N ARG A 13 19.39 -2.85 -1.43
CA ARG A 13 19.59 -1.51 -0.87
C ARG A 13 19.28 -0.42 -1.89
N VAL A 14 18.62 0.62 -1.40
CA VAL A 14 18.37 1.85 -2.12
C VAL A 14 19.57 2.79 -1.97
N SER A 15 19.94 3.47 -3.04
CA SER A 15 20.98 4.49 -3.07
C SER A 15 20.46 5.71 -3.83
N GLU A 16 20.62 6.88 -3.21
CA GLU A 16 20.37 8.17 -3.84
C GLU A 16 21.60 8.65 -4.61
N PHE A 17 21.36 9.18 -5.81
CA PHE A 17 22.36 9.79 -6.67
C PHE A 17 21.91 11.15 -7.13
N PHE A 18 22.80 12.12 -6.94
CA PHE A 18 22.63 13.47 -7.43
C PHE A 18 23.28 13.61 -8.81
N ILE A 19 22.48 13.89 -9.83
CA ILE A 19 22.94 13.98 -11.22
C ILE A 19 22.89 15.44 -11.66
N LEU A 20 24.07 16.03 -11.89
CA LEU A 20 24.23 17.44 -12.28
C LEU A 20 24.00 17.67 -13.77
N LYS A 21 24.44 16.73 -14.62
CA LYS A 21 24.36 16.81 -16.08
C LYS A 21 23.73 15.54 -16.62
N SER A 22 22.67 15.69 -17.40
CA SER A 22 21.97 14.56 -18.03
C SER A 22 22.72 13.97 -19.22
N ASP A 23 23.66 14.70 -19.83
CA ASP A 23 24.38 14.30 -21.05
C ASP A 23 25.58 13.37 -20.80
N GLU A 24 26.00 13.17 -19.55
CA GLU A 24 27.06 12.23 -19.22
C GLU A 24 26.46 10.85 -18.90
N ALA A 25 27.03 9.78 -19.48
CA ALA A 25 26.62 8.41 -19.23
C ALA A 25 26.86 8.03 -17.75
N PHE A 26 25.85 8.24 -16.91
CA PHE A 26 25.90 7.92 -15.49
C PHE A 26 25.64 6.43 -15.26
N ILE A 27 26.62 5.73 -14.69
CA ILE A 27 26.50 4.30 -14.35
C ILE A 27 26.36 4.17 -12.82
N PRO A 28 25.14 3.95 -12.29
CA PRO A 28 24.93 3.80 -10.85
C PRO A 28 25.64 2.56 -10.31
N GLN A 29 26.30 2.69 -9.14
CA GLN A 29 26.99 1.60 -8.45
C GLN A 29 26.55 1.49 -6.99
N CYS A 30 26.34 0.26 -6.53
CA CYS A 30 25.86 0.04 -5.17
C CYS A 30 26.89 0.46 -4.13
N LYS A 31 26.49 1.37 -3.22
CA LYS A 31 27.32 1.79 -2.08
C LYS A 31 27.64 0.64 -1.10
N ARG A 32 26.91 -0.49 -1.18
CA ARG A 32 27.12 -1.69 -0.34
C ARG A 32 27.93 -2.78 -1.04
N CYS A 33 27.39 -3.37 -2.11
CA CYS A 33 28.00 -4.53 -2.78
C CYS A 33 28.81 -4.18 -4.03
N LYS A 34 28.87 -2.90 -4.44
CA LYS A 34 29.55 -2.41 -5.65
C LYS A 34 29.03 -2.97 -6.98
N SER A 35 27.90 -3.69 -6.98
CA SER A 35 27.25 -4.13 -8.22
C SER A 35 26.80 -2.94 -9.06
N LYS A 36 26.85 -3.12 -10.38
CA LYS A 36 26.34 -2.19 -11.40
C LYS A 36 24.89 -2.50 -11.78
N LYS A 37 24.31 -3.58 -11.26
CA LYS A 37 22.90 -3.96 -11.48
C LYS A 37 22.00 -3.13 -10.57
N MET A 38 21.47 -2.05 -11.14
CA MET A 38 20.73 -1.00 -10.47
C MET A 38 19.50 -0.66 -11.29
N SER A 39 18.33 -0.67 -10.65
CA SER A 39 17.08 -0.22 -11.25
C SER A 39 16.67 1.11 -10.64
N ARG A 40 16.20 2.05 -11.46
CA ARG A 40 15.69 3.33 -10.96
C ARG A 40 14.33 3.09 -10.31
N ILE A 41 14.14 3.63 -9.11
CA ILE A 41 12.87 3.57 -8.38
C ILE A 41 12.34 4.97 -8.11
N LEU A 42 11.04 5.04 -7.82
CA LEU A 42 10.37 6.25 -7.35
C LEU A 42 9.92 6.01 -5.91
N SER A 43 10.18 6.97 -5.04
CA SER A 43 9.71 6.93 -3.66
C SER A 43 8.19 6.84 -3.61
N ARG A 44 7.66 6.23 -2.55
CA ARG A 44 6.22 6.26 -2.27
C ARG A 44 5.81 7.70 -2.03
N VAL A 45 4.83 8.17 -2.81
CA VAL A 45 4.24 9.51 -2.66
C VAL A 45 2.88 9.40 -1.97
N ARG A 46 2.57 10.36 -1.09
CA ARG A 46 1.22 10.55 -0.56
C ARG A 46 0.51 11.58 -1.43
N VAL A 47 -0.63 11.19 -2.01
CA VAL A 47 -1.45 12.09 -2.85
C VAL A 47 -2.58 12.64 -1.99
N ILE A 48 -2.66 13.96 -1.87
CA ILE A 48 -3.81 14.64 -1.25
C ILE A 48 -4.93 14.68 -2.29
N ARG A 49 -6.09 14.12 -1.96
CA ARG A 49 -7.28 14.11 -2.83
C ARG A 49 -8.30 15.11 -2.31
N SER A 50 -8.95 15.84 -3.22
CA SER A 50 -10.12 16.67 -2.90
C SER A 50 -11.30 15.80 -2.45
N GLU A 51 -12.23 16.36 -1.67
CA GLU A 51 -13.41 15.65 -1.17
C GLU A 51 -14.29 15.14 -2.33
N GLU A 52 -14.50 15.96 -3.36
CA GLU A 52 -15.08 15.60 -4.66
C GLU A 52 -14.41 14.37 -5.30
N SER A 53 -13.07 14.32 -5.39
CA SER A 53 -12.36 13.16 -5.94
C SER A 53 -12.49 11.91 -5.07
N ARG A 54 -12.66 12.06 -3.74
CA ARG A 54 -12.94 10.94 -2.83
C ARG A 54 -14.36 10.40 -3.05
N LEU A 55 -15.35 11.28 -3.15
CA LEU A 55 -16.75 10.94 -3.43
C LEU A 55 -16.93 10.25 -4.78
N GLU A 56 -16.24 10.72 -5.82
CA GLU A 56 -16.26 10.09 -7.15
C GLU A 56 -15.64 8.68 -7.12
N SER A 57 -14.60 8.49 -6.30
CA SER A 57 -13.96 7.18 -6.09
C SER A 57 -14.88 6.19 -5.38
N LEU A 58 -15.67 6.67 -4.41
CA LEU A 58 -16.69 5.88 -3.70
C LEU A 58 -17.83 5.44 -4.64
N ALA A 59 -18.22 6.32 -5.55
CA ALA A 59 -19.30 6.08 -6.50
C ALA A 59 -18.90 5.20 -7.70
N ASP A 60 -17.61 4.86 -7.86
CA ASP A 60 -17.12 4.03 -8.97
C ASP A 60 -17.25 2.53 -8.67
N PRO A 61 -18.19 1.81 -9.31
CA PRO A 61 -18.39 0.38 -9.09
C PRO A 61 -17.19 -0.47 -9.52
N SER A 62 -16.31 0.07 -10.38
CA SER A 62 -15.08 -0.61 -10.80
C SER A 62 -14.05 -0.72 -9.67
N LYS A 63 -14.19 0.11 -8.62
CA LYS A 63 -13.26 0.14 -7.47
C LYS A 63 -13.72 -0.69 -6.28
N TRP A 64 -14.92 -1.23 -6.33
CA TRP A 64 -15.45 -2.09 -5.27
C TRP A 64 -14.76 -3.47 -5.27
N GLY A 65 -14.10 -3.85 -6.37
CA GLY A 65 -13.39 -5.13 -6.48
C GLY A 65 -14.34 -6.32 -6.40
N ASP A 66 -13.80 -7.53 -6.21
CA ASP A 66 -14.57 -8.76 -5.92
C ASP A 66 -15.27 -8.67 -4.56
N PHE A 67 -16.23 -7.77 -4.42
CA PHE A 67 -17.11 -7.68 -3.26
C PHE A 67 -18.03 -8.90 -3.26
N ASP A 68 -17.60 -9.98 -2.62
CA ASP A 68 -18.44 -11.13 -2.31
C ASP A 68 -19.07 -10.92 -0.93
N GLU A 69 -20.38 -10.70 -0.90
CA GLU A 69 -21.19 -10.53 0.31
C GLU A 69 -21.13 -11.75 1.25
N ARG A 70 -20.70 -12.91 0.75
CA ARG A 70 -20.61 -14.17 1.50
C ARG A 70 -19.24 -14.40 2.14
N ASP A 71 -18.25 -13.53 1.89
CA ASP A 71 -16.91 -13.65 2.47
C ASP A 71 -16.64 -12.50 3.47
N PRO A 72 -16.48 -12.79 4.78
CA PRO A 72 -16.24 -11.78 5.79
C PRO A 72 -14.94 -10.97 5.54
N LYS A 73 -13.92 -11.57 4.92
CA LYS A 73 -12.67 -10.88 4.53
C LYS A 73 -12.89 -9.90 3.37
N SER A 74 -13.85 -10.18 2.51
CA SER A 74 -14.24 -9.27 1.42
C SER A 74 -15.05 -8.09 1.97
N MET A 75 -15.95 -8.33 2.94
CA MET A 75 -16.66 -7.27 3.65
C MET A 75 -15.71 -6.37 4.45
N ALA A 76 -14.76 -6.97 5.19
CA ALA A 76 -13.75 -6.24 5.96
C ALA A 76 -12.86 -5.34 5.07
N ARG A 77 -12.39 -5.86 3.93
CA ARG A 77 -11.62 -5.08 2.95
C ARG A 77 -12.42 -3.92 2.36
N TRP A 78 -13.71 -4.14 2.12
CA TRP A 78 -14.61 -3.10 1.63
C TRP A 78 -14.87 -2.02 2.68
N MET A 79 -15.19 -2.39 3.92
CA MET A 79 -15.39 -1.45 5.04
C MET A 79 -14.14 -0.60 5.29
N LYS A 80 -12.95 -1.21 5.32
CA LYS A 80 -11.66 -0.53 5.47
C LYS A 80 -11.36 0.45 4.32
N ARG A 81 -11.79 0.13 3.09
CA ARG A 81 -11.66 1.04 1.94
C ARG A 81 -12.66 2.20 2.02
N MET A 82 -13.91 1.94 2.41
CA MET A 82 -14.92 2.96 2.62
C MET A 82 -14.54 3.94 3.73
N GLY A 83 -14.11 3.46 4.90
CA GLY A 83 -13.67 4.31 6.01
C GLY A 83 -12.55 5.27 5.59
N LYS A 84 -11.57 4.77 4.83
CA LYS A 84 -10.47 5.59 4.28
C LYS A 84 -10.91 6.65 3.29
N GLU A 85 -11.98 6.42 2.53
CA GLU A 85 -12.48 7.43 1.58
C GLU A 85 -13.39 8.46 2.28
N LEU A 86 -14.14 8.08 3.33
CA LEU A 86 -15.01 8.96 4.14
C LEU A 86 -14.29 9.94 5.08
N GLY A 87 -13.02 9.70 5.43
CA GLY A 87 -12.22 10.65 6.20
C GLY A 87 -11.06 9.99 6.94
N GLU A 88 -10.03 10.76 7.29
CA GLU A 88 -8.92 10.23 8.10
C GLU A 88 -9.32 9.99 9.57
N GLU A 89 -10.22 10.81 10.12
CA GLU A 89 -10.68 10.70 11.51
C GLU A 89 -11.54 9.44 11.74
N MET A 90 -12.49 9.16 10.84
CA MET A 90 -13.36 7.97 10.94
C MET A 90 -12.71 6.70 10.37
N GLY A 91 -11.63 6.84 9.59
CA GLY A 91 -10.89 5.72 9.02
C GLY A 91 -10.15 4.91 10.09
N GLU A 92 -9.57 5.56 11.10
CA GLU A 92 -8.82 4.89 12.17
C GLU A 92 -9.73 4.09 13.11
N ASP A 93 -10.91 4.62 13.44
CA ASP A 93 -11.92 3.94 14.25
C ASP A 93 -12.52 2.72 13.54
N VAL A 94 -12.83 2.86 12.24
CA VAL A 94 -13.34 1.76 11.41
C VAL A 94 -12.27 0.68 11.21
N ASP A 95 -11.00 1.05 11.04
CA ASP A 95 -9.89 0.10 10.95
C ASP A 95 -9.79 -0.77 12.22
N GLN A 96 -9.92 -0.18 13.43
CA GLN A 96 -9.92 -0.92 14.70
C GLN A 96 -11.12 -1.84 14.85
N MET A 97 -12.35 -1.35 14.63
CA MET A 97 -13.56 -2.16 14.76
C MET A 97 -13.56 -3.37 13.81
N VAL A 98 -13.03 -3.20 12.59
CA VAL A 98 -12.93 -4.29 11.61
C VAL A 98 -11.86 -5.30 12.02
N GLU A 99 -10.75 -4.85 12.60
CA GLU A 99 -9.68 -5.73 13.11
C GLU A 99 -10.18 -6.56 14.30
N GLU A 100 -10.85 -5.93 15.27
CA GLU A 100 -11.49 -6.60 16.41
C GLU A 100 -12.54 -7.63 15.96
N ALA A 101 -13.47 -7.25 15.07
CA ALA A 101 -14.50 -8.18 14.57
C ALA A 101 -13.90 -9.37 13.79
N MET A 102 -12.78 -9.16 13.09
CA MET A 102 -12.09 -10.22 12.37
C MET A 102 -11.30 -11.14 13.31
N GLU A 103 -10.75 -10.62 14.39
CA GLU A 103 -10.14 -11.41 15.47
C GLU A 103 -11.19 -12.25 16.21
N GLU A 104 -12.37 -11.70 16.50
CA GLU A 104 -13.50 -12.41 17.11
C GLU A 104 -14.07 -13.52 16.21
N GLU A 105 -14.19 -13.30 14.90
CA GLU A 105 -14.58 -14.36 13.95
C GLU A 105 -13.51 -15.45 13.83
N MET A 106 -12.22 -15.11 13.90
CA MET A 106 -11.15 -16.13 13.91
C MET A 106 -11.14 -16.92 15.22
N ALA A 107 -11.43 -16.27 16.36
CA ALA A 107 -11.54 -16.92 17.65
C ALA A 107 -12.74 -17.88 17.70
N SER A 108 -13.92 -17.45 17.27
CA SER A 108 -15.13 -18.30 17.23
C SER A 108 -14.98 -19.49 16.27
N LYS A 109 -14.33 -19.30 15.11
CA LYS A 109 -14.06 -20.41 14.17
C LYS A 109 -13.04 -21.41 14.69
N SER A 110 -12.11 -20.98 15.55
CA SER A 110 -11.14 -21.87 16.22
C SER A 110 -11.75 -22.68 17.38
N GLU A 111 -12.88 -22.22 17.92
CA GLU A 111 -13.65 -22.95 18.95
C GLU A 111 -14.61 -23.99 18.34
N GLU A 112 -15.10 -23.78 17.11
CA GLU A 112 -15.90 -24.79 16.38
C GLU A 112 -15.06 -25.97 15.83
N GLU A 113 -13.77 -25.77 15.50
CA GLU A 113 -12.89 -26.86 15.01
C GLU A 113 -12.35 -27.79 16.12
N THR A 114 -12.54 -27.45 17.40
CA THR A 114 -12.10 -28.26 18.55
C THR A 114 -13.19 -29.17 19.14
N GLU A 115 -14.44 -29.07 18.67
CA GLU A 115 -15.57 -29.91 19.10
C GLU A 115 -15.99 -31.02 18.10
N GLU A 116 -15.27 -31.24 16.99
CA GLU A 116 -15.38 -32.44 16.13
C GLU A 116 -14.34 -33.54 16.43
#